data_AF-A0A1A1YZ16-F1
#
_entry.id   AF-A0A1A1YZ16-F1
#
_cell.length_a   1.000
_cell.length_b   1.000
_cell.length_c   1.000
_cell.angle_alpha   90.00
_cell.angle_beta   90.00
_cell.angle_gamma   90.00
#
_symmetry.space_group_name_H-M   'P 1'
#
loop_
_entity.id
_entity.type
_entity.pdbx_description
1 polymer ?
#
loop_
_entity_poly.entity_id
_entity_poly.type
_entity_poly.pdbx_seq_one_letter_code
_entity_poly.pdbx_strand_id
1 'polypeptide(L)'
;MAQLPRTQYAKGPGGDLAFQVVGDGPIDLVVVPGWFSHVDMLWHHPGWASFIGDFASFSRVILYDKLGTGLSDPIDRVPTLESRIDDLRAVMDAADSQRAALFGFSEGGPIAMLFAATYPEKVQALVLYGTYVSGSGADDGSPGRAKWIRLMNTIRPTLDRWGGGQTIDWAAPSLQPSSQYRAGMGALERAGMSPKMARLTFEAVLTQVDVTDVLPNVRVPTLVLHRRDEAIPVEFAREIAAQIPSARLVELDGVDHLPAVGDIKSITGEVEQFLTGHRHAPPPDRVLATVLFTDIVDSTRQAAELGDRGWREVLGRHDELTRHTLGCFQGRAVKHTGDGFLATFDGPTRAVRCATTLVERMPEIGIEIRSGLHTGECEVRGDDIGGIAVHISARIAALANGSEVLVSRTVKDLVNGSGITFADRGTHVLKGISAEWQLYAPVGEHDPAQAVFDRN
;
A
#
# COMPACT_ATOMS: atom_id res chain seq x y z
N MET A 1 -11.64 -2.83 14.57
CA MET A 1 -10.25 -2.32 14.61
C MET A 1 -9.37 -3.47 15.01
N ALA A 2 -8.32 -3.79 14.23
CA ALA A 2 -7.30 -4.73 14.69
C ALA A 2 -6.66 -4.17 15.97
N GLN A 3 -6.41 -5.04 16.95
CA GLN A 3 -5.77 -4.65 18.21
C GLN A 3 -4.31 -4.29 17.93
N LEU A 4 -3.85 -3.13 18.40
CA LEU A 4 -2.44 -2.74 18.27
C LEU A 4 -1.55 -3.75 19.02
N PRO A 5 -0.34 -4.06 18.50
CA PRO A 5 0.61 -4.91 19.19
C PRO A 5 0.97 -4.36 20.57
N ARG A 6 1.21 -5.26 21.52
CA ARG A 6 1.58 -4.88 22.89
C ARG A 6 3.09 -4.65 22.97
N THR A 7 3.49 -3.48 23.44
CA THR A 7 4.89 -3.18 23.77
C THR A 7 5.33 -3.92 25.03
N GLN A 8 6.51 -4.53 24.93
CA GLN A 8 7.21 -5.29 25.96
C GLN A 8 8.61 -4.71 26.15
N TYR A 9 9.32 -5.14 27.20
CA TYR A 9 10.67 -4.65 27.50
C TYR A 9 11.62 -5.82 27.69
N ALA A 10 12.70 -5.82 26.90
CA ALA A 10 13.82 -6.73 27.07
C ALA A 10 14.84 -6.11 28.04
N LYS A 11 15.40 -6.93 28.93
CA LYS A 11 16.45 -6.51 29.86
C LYS A 11 17.81 -6.54 29.14
N GLY A 12 18.22 -5.41 28.59
CA GLY A 12 19.52 -5.25 27.94
C GLY A 12 20.64 -5.01 28.96
N PRO A 13 21.91 -5.14 28.54
CA PRO A 13 23.06 -4.87 29.41
C PRO A 13 23.16 -3.41 29.87
N GLY A 14 22.63 -2.47 29.06
CA GLY A 14 22.68 -1.02 29.32
C GLY A 14 21.37 -0.40 29.80
N GLY A 15 20.26 -1.15 29.81
CA GLY A 15 18.92 -0.64 30.15
C GLY A 15 17.79 -1.46 29.52
N ASP A 16 16.56 -1.02 29.75
CA ASP A 16 15.36 -1.65 29.19
C ASP A 16 15.14 -1.24 27.73
N LEU A 17 14.94 -2.24 26.87
CA LEU A 17 14.72 -2.08 25.43
C LEU A 17 13.25 -2.37 25.11
N ALA A 18 12.52 -1.36 24.67
CA ALA A 18 11.15 -1.51 24.23
C ALA A 18 11.10 -2.27 22.90
N PHE A 19 10.25 -3.30 22.84
CA PHE A 19 10.06 -4.11 21.63
C PHE A 19 8.62 -4.58 21.45
N GLN A 20 8.28 -4.95 20.22
CA GLN A 20 7.00 -5.54 19.83
C GLN A 20 7.24 -6.75 18.93
N VAL A 21 6.29 -7.69 18.98
CA VAL A 21 6.26 -8.85 18.09
C VAL A 21 4.94 -8.84 17.32
N VAL A 22 5.00 -9.03 16.01
CA VAL A 22 3.85 -8.92 15.10
C VAL A 22 3.85 -10.09 14.12
N GLY A 23 2.70 -10.72 13.93
CA GLY A 23 2.57 -11.91 13.08
C GLY A 23 3.04 -13.19 13.78
N ASP A 24 2.81 -14.31 13.11
CA ASP A 24 3.06 -15.67 13.60
C ASP A 24 3.71 -16.55 12.51
N GLY A 25 4.28 -15.92 11.48
CA GLY A 25 4.94 -16.61 10.37
C GLY A 25 6.18 -17.42 10.81
N PRO A 26 6.63 -18.38 9.99
CA PRO A 26 7.67 -19.35 10.37
C PRO A 26 9.09 -18.78 10.38
N ILE A 27 9.29 -17.56 9.88
CA ILE A 27 10.58 -16.86 9.84
C ILE A 27 10.53 -15.76 10.89
N ASP A 28 11.49 -15.72 11.80
CA ASP A 28 11.69 -14.53 12.63
C ASP A 28 12.40 -13.46 11.79
N LEU A 29 11.84 -12.26 11.74
CA LEU A 29 12.43 -11.11 11.07
C LEU A 29 12.62 -9.96 12.05
N VAL A 30 13.87 -9.65 12.40
CA VAL A 30 14.17 -8.50 13.26
C VAL A 30 14.42 -7.28 12.38
N VAL A 31 13.63 -6.22 12.60
CA VAL A 31 13.87 -4.92 11.97
C VAL A 31 14.83 -4.13 12.86
N VAL A 32 16.05 -3.96 12.38
CA VAL A 32 17.07 -3.16 13.05
C VAL A 32 16.88 -1.71 12.63
N PRO A 33 16.40 -0.83 13.53
CA PRO A 33 15.93 0.49 13.14
C PRO A 33 17.07 1.39 12.68
N GLY A 34 16.74 2.33 11.80
CA GLY A 34 17.61 3.44 11.43
C GLY A 34 17.87 4.40 12.59
N TRP A 35 18.21 5.65 12.27
CA TRP A 35 18.72 6.61 13.26
C TRP A 35 17.85 6.74 14.52
N PHE A 36 16.53 6.78 14.36
CA PHE A 36 15.56 6.73 15.46
C PHE A 36 14.30 5.97 15.06
N SER A 37 13.56 5.51 16.06
CA SER A 37 12.31 4.78 15.92
C SER A 37 11.41 5.05 17.12
N HIS A 38 10.16 4.57 17.03
CA HIS A 38 9.25 4.51 18.16
C HIS A 38 8.22 3.41 17.91
N VAL A 39 8.26 2.33 18.71
CA VAL A 39 7.45 1.12 18.45
C VAL A 39 5.93 1.33 18.52
N ASP A 40 5.44 2.24 19.37
CA ASP A 40 4.00 2.58 19.38
C ASP A 40 3.61 3.54 18.25
N MET A 41 4.41 4.57 17.96
CA MET A 41 4.02 5.62 17.02
C MET A 41 4.06 5.19 15.56
N LEU A 42 4.84 4.17 15.21
CA LEU A 42 4.91 3.69 13.82
C LEU A 42 3.54 3.25 13.28
N TRP A 43 2.63 2.77 14.15
CA TRP A 43 1.28 2.34 13.76
C TRP A 43 0.35 3.48 13.36
N HIS A 44 0.68 4.72 13.74
CA HIS A 44 -0.09 5.90 13.35
C HIS A 44 0.28 6.43 11.95
N HIS A 45 1.31 5.86 11.32
CA HIS A 45 1.68 6.17 9.94
C HIS A 45 1.23 5.03 9.01
N PRO A 46 0.26 5.26 8.10
CA PRO A 46 -0.29 4.20 7.24
C PRO A 46 0.78 3.43 6.44
N GLY A 47 1.83 4.12 5.98
CA GLY A 47 2.94 3.48 5.28
C GLY A 47 3.74 2.52 6.17
N TRP A 48 3.94 2.83 7.46
CA TRP A 48 4.68 1.95 8.38
C TRP A 48 3.82 0.76 8.80
N ALA A 49 2.54 0.98 9.09
CA ALA A 49 1.60 -0.10 9.36
C ALA A 49 1.50 -1.08 8.18
N SER A 50 1.46 -0.55 6.94
CA SER A 50 1.48 -1.36 5.70
C SER A 50 2.80 -2.12 5.53
N PHE A 51 3.94 -1.44 5.68
CA PHE A 51 5.27 -2.06 5.55
C PHE A 51 5.49 -3.21 6.55
N ILE A 52 5.12 -3.02 7.81
CA ILE A 52 5.21 -4.09 8.82
C ILE A 52 4.14 -5.16 8.58
N GLY A 53 2.93 -4.80 8.15
CA GLY A 53 1.88 -5.75 7.80
C GLY A 53 2.29 -6.68 6.67
N ASP A 54 2.98 -6.15 5.65
CA ASP A 54 3.54 -6.94 4.55
C ASP A 54 4.56 -7.97 5.05
N PHE A 55 5.50 -7.56 5.90
CA PHE A 55 6.44 -8.49 6.51
C PHE A 55 5.75 -9.52 7.40
N ALA A 56 4.78 -9.09 8.22
CA ALA A 56 4.03 -9.97 9.11
C ALA A 56 3.16 -11.00 8.37
N SER A 57 2.90 -10.79 7.07
CA SER A 57 2.13 -11.75 6.25
C SER A 57 2.88 -13.07 5.97
N PHE A 58 4.21 -13.08 6.08
CA PHE A 58 5.04 -14.27 5.85
C PHE A 58 6.07 -14.53 6.97
N SER A 59 6.16 -13.66 7.97
CA SER A 59 7.16 -13.74 9.06
C SER A 59 6.57 -13.32 10.40
N ARG A 60 7.26 -13.67 11.49
CA ARG A 60 7.07 -13.11 12.83
C ARG A 60 8.06 -11.96 12.98
N VAL A 61 7.55 -10.73 12.91
CA VAL A 61 8.34 -9.50 12.88
C VAL A 61 8.63 -9.03 14.30
N ILE A 62 9.91 -8.78 14.60
CA ILE A 62 10.39 -8.26 15.87
C ILE A 62 10.87 -6.83 15.63
N LEU A 63 10.23 -5.87 16.30
CA LEU A 63 10.52 -4.45 16.24
C LEU A 63 11.08 -4.01 17.58
N TYR A 64 12.06 -3.12 17.61
CA TYR A 64 12.54 -2.55 18.87
C TYR A 64 13.05 -1.13 18.71
N ASP A 65 13.07 -0.40 19.82
CA ASP A 65 13.73 0.89 19.91
C ASP A 65 15.13 0.70 20.53
N LYS A 66 16.15 1.36 19.96
CA LYS A 66 17.50 1.36 20.54
C LYS A 66 17.51 2.17 21.84
N LEU A 67 18.42 1.88 22.76
CA LEU A 67 18.66 2.75 23.92
C LEU A 67 18.81 4.21 23.49
N GLY A 68 18.16 5.12 24.23
CA GLY A 68 18.08 6.54 23.89
C GLY A 68 17.06 6.91 22.81
N THR A 69 16.30 5.95 22.28
CA THR A 69 15.27 6.21 21.27
C THR A 69 13.93 5.61 21.66
N GLY A 70 12.85 6.22 21.17
CA GLY A 70 11.48 5.74 21.32
C GLY A 70 11.10 5.49 22.78
N LEU A 71 10.66 4.27 23.07
CA LEU A 71 10.26 3.85 24.41
C LEU A 71 11.36 3.15 25.23
N SER A 72 12.56 2.96 24.67
CA SER A 72 13.68 2.36 25.39
C SER A 72 14.32 3.36 26.36
N ASP A 73 15.05 2.84 27.35
CA ASP A 73 15.64 3.67 28.41
C ASP A 73 16.53 4.78 27.84
N PRO A 74 16.49 5.98 28.45
CA PRO A 74 17.35 7.09 28.06
C PRO A 74 18.81 6.80 28.42
N ILE A 75 19.72 7.45 27.70
CA ILE A 75 21.17 7.29 27.87
C ILE A 75 21.87 8.65 27.93
N ASP A 76 22.96 8.73 28.68
CA ASP A 76 23.81 9.92 28.72
C ASP A 76 24.89 9.92 27.62
N ARG A 77 25.18 8.76 27.05
CA ARG A 77 26.17 8.54 26.00
C ARG A 77 25.75 7.37 25.14
N VAL A 78 25.91 7.53 23.82
CA VAL A 78 25.63 6.47 22.84
C VAL A 78 26.57 5.28 23.06
N PRO A 79 26.04 4.05 23.24
CA PRO A 79 26.85 2.86 23.37
C PRO A 79 27.67 2.57 22.11
N THR A 80 28.77 1.84 22.29
CA THR A 80 29.59 1.37 21.16
C THR A 80 28.77 0.47 20.23
N LEU A 81 29.25 0.25 19.01
CA LEU A 81 28.57 -0.67 18.09
C LEU A 81 28.50 -2.10 18.66
N GLU A 82 29.51 -2.53 19.40
CA GLU A 82 29.52 -3.82 20.13
C GLU A 82 28.41 -3.90 21.17
N SER A 83 28.23 -2.88 22.02
CA SER A 83 27.11 -2.88 22.98
C SER A 83 25.75 -2.86 22.29
N ARG A 84 25.63 -2.20 21.12
CA ARG A 84 24.38 -2.16 20.34
C ARG A 84 24.01 -3.53 19.75
N ILE A 85 24.99 -4.39 19.42
CA ILE A 85 24.68 -5.77 19.01
C ILE A 85 24.31 -6.66 20.20
N ASP A 86 24.81 -6.38 21.41
CA ASP A 86 24.34 -7.07 22.62
C ASP A 86 22.90 -6.69 22.98
N ASP A 87 22.50 -5.43 22.76
CA ASP A 87 21.11 -4.99 22.89
C ASP A 87 20.19 -5.73 21.91
N LEU A 88 20.60 -5.84 20.64
CA LEU A 88 19.89 -6.64 19.63
C LEU A 88 19.74 -8.10 20.06
N ARG A 89 20.81 -8.72 20.61
CA ARG A 89 20.74 -10.08 21.14
C ARG A 89 19.74 -10.18 22.31
N ALA A 90 19.74 -9.22 23.23
CA ALA A 90 18.83 -9.21 24.37
C ALA A 90 17.35 -9.12 23.93
N VAL A 91 17.05 -8.32 22.90
CA VAL A 91 15.73 -8.26 22.28
C VAL A 91 15.34 -9.60 21.64
N MET A 92 16.25 -10.22 20.88
CA MET A 92 16.00 -11.54 20.28
C MET A 92 15.72 -12.60 21.34
N ASP A 93 16.52 -12.65 22.41
CA ASP A 93 16.36 -13.60 23.51
C ASP A 93 15.02 -13.38 24.24
N ALA A 94 14.64 -12.12 24.49
CA ALA A 94 13.35 -11.79 25.12
C ALA A 94 12.12 -12.07 24.24
N ALA A 95 12.31 -12.10 22.92
CA ALA A 95 11.29 -12.49 21.94
C ALA A 95 11.26 -14.01 21.65
N ASP A 96 12.05 -14.80 22.38
CA ASP A 96 12.25 -16.24 22.15
C ASP A 96 12.71 -16.56 20.71
N SER A 97 13.54 -15.68 20.13
CA SER A 97 14.11 -15.83 18.78
C SER A 97 15.55 -16.33 18.84
N GLN A 98 15.75 -17.61 18.55
CA GLN A 98 17.09 -18.22 18.56
C GLN A 98 17.90 -17.90 17.30
N ARG A 99 17.21 -17.69 16.17
CA ARG A 99 17.79 -17.41 14.86
C ARG A 99 16.79 -16.60 14.02
N ALA A 100 17.22 -15.50 13.44
CA ALA A 100 16.35 -14.59 12.67
C ALA A 100 16.98 -14.13 11.35
N ALA A 101 16.15 -13.72 10.41
CA ALA A 101 16.57 -12.79 9.36
C ALA A 101 16.65 -11.37 9.96
N LEU A 102 17.62 -10.57 9.51
CA LEU A 102 17.78 -9.19 9.95
C LEU A 102 17.46 -8.24 8.79
N PHE A 103 16.59 -7.26 9.01
CA PHE A 103 16.37 -6.13 8.11
C PHE A 103 16.98 -4.88 8.72
N GLY A 104 18.21 -4.55 8.33
CA GLY A 104 18.91 -3.34 8.77
C GLY A 104 18.76 -2.21 7.76
N PHE A 105 18.11 -1.12 8.17
CA PHE A 105 17.97 0.05 7.30
C PHE A 105 18.71 1.27 7.86
N SER A 106 19.32 2.09 6.99
CA SER A 106 20.07 3.28 7.42
C SER A 106 21.15 2.90 8.46
N GLU A 107 21.23 3.58 9.61
CA GLU A 107 22.13 3.23 10.72
C GLU A 107 21.99 1.78 11.21
N GLY A 108 20.81 1.16 11.05
CA GLY A 108 20.58 -0.23 11.43
C GLY A 108 21.40 -1.23 10.61
N GLY A 109 21.88 -0.85 9.42
CA GLY A 109 22.71 -1.71 8.58
C GLY A 109 24.06 -2.06 9.20
N PRO A 110 24.91 -1.10 9.63
CA PRO A 110 26.14 -1.39 10.37
C PRO A 110 25.95 -2.28 11.59
N ILE A 111 24.89 -2.06 12.36
CA ILE A 111 24.56 -2.89 13.54
C ILE A 111 24.26 -4.32 13.09
N ALA A 112 23.43 -4.50 12.06
CA ALA A 112 23.06 -5.81 11.53
C ALA A 112 24.25 -6.52 10.86
N MET A 113 25.12 -5.80 10.15
CA MET A 113 26.35 -6.34 9.56
C MET A 113 27.31 -6.84 10.63
N LEU A 114 27.55 -6.06 11.68
CA LEU A 114 28.40 -6.49 12.80
C LEU A 114 27.79 -7.70 13.52
N PHE A 115 26.48 -7.69 13.78
CA PHE A 115 25.80 -8.81 14.42
C PHE A 115 25.93 -10.09 13.59
N ALA A 116 25.70 -10.01 12.28
CA ALA A 116 25.78 -11.16 11.37
C ALA A 116 27.21 -11.73 11.22
N ALA A 117 28.23 -10.88 11.33
CA ALA A 117 29.62 -11.33 11.33
C ALA A 117 30.03 -11.96 12.67
N THR A 118 29.56 -11.42 13.80
CA THR A 118 29.90 -11.89 15.15
C THR A 118 29.12 -13.15 15.54
N TYR A 119 27.85 -13.25 15.16
CA TYR A 119 26.92 -14.34 15.54
C TYR A 119 26.24 -14.96 14.31
N PRO A 120 27.00 -15.51 13.33
CA PRO A 120 26.41 -16.06 12.10
C PRO A 120 25.43 -17.21 12.36
N GLU A 121 25.56 -17.93 13.46
CA GLU A 121 24.63 -19.00 13.87
C GLU A 121 23.26 -18.48 14.29
N LYS A 122 23.17 -17.22 14.75
CA LYS A 122 21.93 -16.53 15.12
C LYS A 122 21.28 -15.80 13.95
N VAL A 123 21.92 -15.78 12.78
CA VAL A 123 21.40 -15.09 11.60
C VAL A 123 21.08 -16.08 10.48
N GLN A 124 19.84 -16.04 10.01
CA GLN A 124 19.39 -16.83 8.86
C GLN A 124 19.77 -16.15 7.54
N ALA A 125 19.53 -14.85 7.46
CA ALA A 125 19.81 -14.03 6.29
C ALA A 125 19.93 -12.55 6.71
N LEU A 126 20.65 -11.76 5.92
CA LEU A 126 20.81 -10.33 6.13
C LEU A 126 20.19 -9.54 4.98
N VAL A 127 19.32 -8.59 5.30
CA VAL A 127 18.74 -7.64 4.36
C VAL A 127 19.17 -6.25 4.77
N LEU A 128 19.78 -5.52 3.83
CA LEU A 128 20.31 -4.18 4.03
C LEU A 128 19.55 -3.22 3.11
N TYR A 129 19.01 -2.14 3.65
CA TYR A 129 18.29 -1.12 2.88
C TYR A 129 18.87 0.27 3.13
N GLY A 130 19.27 0.98 2.07
CA GLY A 130 19.68 2.38 2.14
C GLY A 130 20.73 2.62 3.23
N THR A 131 21.82 1.87 3.24
CA THR A 131 22.77 1.87 4.36
C THR A 131 24.21 2.11 3.91
N TYR A 132 25.14 2.12 4.86
CA TYR A 132 26.54 2.47 4.69
C TYR A 132 27.41 1.63 5.64
N VAL A 133 28.71 1.55 5.37
CA VAL A 133 29.67 0.80 6.21
C VAL A 133 30.35 1.69 7.25
N SER A 134 30.51 2.98 6.95
CA SER A 134 31.20 3.93 7.82
C SER A 134 30.52 5.29 7.77
N GLY A 135 30.12 5.81 8.93
CA GLY A 135 29.50 7.12 9.06
C GLY A 135 30.50 8.28 8.99
N SER A 136 31.80 7.99 8.89
CA SER A 136 32.89 8.99 8.91
C SER A 136 32.65 10.18 7.98
N GLY A 137 32.95 11.38 8.49
CA GLY A 137 32.99 12.62 7.72
C GLY A 137 34.32 12.88 7.00
N ALA A 138 35.28 11.96 7.08
CA ALA A 138 36.56 12.09 6.40
C ALA A 138 36.41 11.90 4.89
N ASP A 139 36.97 12.81 4.10
CA ASP A 139 36.94 12.72 2.64
C ASP A 139 38.01 11.73 2.14
N ASP A 140 37.56 10.64 1.52
CA ASP A 140 38.39 9.62 0.87
C ASP A 140 38.52 9.84 -0.65
N GLY A 141 37.96 10.94 -1.17
CA GLY A 141 37.96 11.29 -2.58
C GLY A 141 36.92 10.56 -3.43
N SER A 142 36.14 9.64 -2.85
CA SER A 142 35.11 8.91 -3.58
C SER A 142 33.84 9.75 -3.82
N PRO A 143 33.12 9.54 -4.94
CA PRO A 143 31.86 10.22 -5.20
C PRO A 143 30.80 9.98 -4.12
N GLY A 144 30.73 8.75 -3.59
CA GLY A 144 29.82 8.37 -2.51
C GLY A 144 30.11 9.15 -1.23
N ARG A 145 31.37 9.19 -0.80
CA ARG A 145 31.79 9.96 0.39
C ARG A 145 31.53 11.45 0.24
N ALA A 146 31.80 12.03 -0.93
CA ALA A 146 31.51 13.45 -1.18
C ALA A 146 30.01 13.76 -1.06
N LYS A 147 29.12 12.87 -1.54
CA LYS A 147 27.67 13.00 -1.36
C LYS A 147 27.25 12.84 0.12
N TRP A 148 27.82 11.85 0.82
CA TRP A 148 27.58 11.63 2.25
C TRP A 148 27.94 12.85 3.11
N ILE A 149 29.13 13.41 2.92
CA ILE A 149 29.59 14.61 3.64
C ILE A 149 28.63 15.78 3.39
N ARG A 150 28.17 15.98 2.14
CA ARG A 150 27.16 17.00 1.83
C ARG A 150 25.86 16.75 2.58
N LEU A 151 25.34 15.51 2.57
CA LEU A 151 24.12 15.16 3.30
C LEU A 151 24.26 15.45 4.80
N MET A 152 25.35 15.00 5.43
CA MET A 152 25.59 15.23 6.86
C MET A 152 25.69 16.72 7.20
N ASN A 153 26.34 17.53 6.35
CA ASN A 153 26.40 18.98 6.51
C ASN A 153 25.03 19.66 6.31
N THR A 154 24.13 19.08 5.53
CA THR A 154 22.73 19.55 5.40
C THR A 154 21.89 19.16 6.61
N ILE A 155 22.06 17.95 7.16
CA ILE A 155 21.31 17.46 8.33
C ILE A 155 21.74 18.17 9.62
N ARG A 156 23.04 18.34 9.85
CA ARG A 156 23.57 18.91 11.11
C ARG A 156 22.87 20.19 11.58
N PRO A 157 22.65 21.24 10.75
CA PRO A 157 21.97 22.45 11.20
C PRO A 157 20.45 22.28 11.46
N THR A 158 19.81 21.22 10.94
CA THR A 158 18.37 20.99 11.20
C THR A 158 18.12 20.46 12.61
N LEU A 159 19.14 19.91 13.28
CA LEU A 159 19.11 19.45 14.67
C LEU A 159 18.71 20.56 15.65
N ASP A 160 19.01 21.82 15.35
CA ASP A 160 18.63 22.95 16.21
C ASP A 160 17.12 23.23 16.20
N ARG A 161 16.41 22.68 15.21
CA ARG A 161 14.95 22.77 15.07
C ARG A 161 14.32 21.38 15.14
N TRP A 162 14.96 20.46 15.87
CA TRP A 162 14.46 19.11 16.13
C TRP A 162 13.02 19.14 16.67
N GLY A 163 12.17 18.26 16.15
CA GLY A 163 10.74 18.24 16.44
C GLY A 163 9.90 19.11 15.51
N GLY A 164 10.53 19.83 14.58
CA GLY A 164 9.87 20.62 13.54
C GLY A 164 9.55 19.83 12.26
N GLY A 165 9.91 18.55 12.19
CA GLY A 165 9.63 17.68 11.05
C GLY A 165 10.55 17.89 9.85
N GLN A 166 11.73 18.47 10.03
CA GLN A 166 12.68 18.72 8.93
C GLN A 166 13.36 17.46 8.43
N THR A 167 13.27 16.35 9.19
CA THR A 167 13.71 15.04 8.70
C THR A 167 13.03 14.67 7.39
N ILE A 168 11.79 15.13 7.15
CA ILE A 168 11.05 14.84 5.92
C ILE A 168 11.78 15.35 4.66
N ASP A 169 12.55 16.45 4.77
CA ASP A 169 13.16 17.11 3.61
C ASP A 169 14.23 16.24 2.92
N TRP A 170 14.87 15.34 3.67
CA TRP A 170 15.85 14.39 3.14
C TRP A 170 15.38 12.94 3.23
N ALA A 171 14.58 12.58 4.24
CA ALA A 171 14.20 11.19 4.47
C ALA A 171 12.96 10.75 3.67
N ALA A 172 12.06 11.67 3.34
CA ALA A 172 10.89 11.40 2.51
C ALA A 172 10.54 12.60 1.60
N PRO A 173 11.43 12.97 0.65
CA PRO A 173 11.24 14.15 -0.19
C PRO A 173 9.93 14.13 -0.99
N SER A 174 9.39 12.96 -1.34
CA SER A 174 8.12 12.86 -2.07
C SER A 174 6.91 13.38 -1.27
N LEU A 175 7.01 13.35 0.06
CA LEU A 175 5.97 13.82 0.98
C LEU A 175 6.24 15.23 1.54
N GLN A 176 7.39 15.81 1.20
CA GLN A 176 7.85 17.11 1.68
C GLN A 176 6.86 18.27 1.50
N PRO A 177 6.06 18.35 0.41
CA PRO A 177 5.06 19.40 0.24
C PRO A 177 3.88 19.33 1.21
N SER A 178 3.66 18.18 1.88
CA SER A 178 2.52 17.99 2.77
C SER A 178 2.80 18.51 4.18
N SER A 179 2.03 19.52 4.59
CA SER A 179 2.07 20.06 5.96
C SER A 179 1.65 19.04 7.02
N GLN A 180 0.72 18.14 6.68
CA GLN A 180 0.28 17.06 7.58
C GLN A 180 1.40 16.05 7.82
N TYR A 181 2.08 15.59 6.77
CA TYR A 181 3.20 14.66 6.93
C TYR A 181 4.38 15.31 7.67
N ARG A 182 4.68 16.58 7.40
CA ARG A 182 5.69 17.32 8.18
C ARG A 182 5.33 17.41 9.67
N ALA A 183 4.08 17.71 9.99
CA ALA A 183 3.62 17.74 11.39
C ALA A 183 3.73 16.36 12.06
N GLY A 184 3.35 15.30 11.34
CA GLY A 184 3.50 13.92 11.80
C GLY A 184 4.96 13.53 12.03
N MET A 185 5.86 13.88 11.11
CA MET A 185 7.30 13.70 11.27
C MET A 185 7.83 14.45 12.49
N GLY A 186 7.41 15.70 12.70
CA GLY A 186 7.79 16.47 13.89
C GLY A 186 7.30 15.83 15.20
N ALA A 187 6.12 15.21 15.19
CA ALA A 187 5.63 14.44 16.35
C ALA A 187 6.50 13.21 16.61
N LEU A 188 6.85 12.45 15.56
CA LEU A 188 7.73 11.29 15.66
C LEU A 188 9.15 11.68 16.11
N GLU A 189 9.71 12.80 15.62
CA GLU A 189 11.00 13.33 16.06
C GLU A 189 11.00 13.59 17.58
N ARG A 190 9.98 14.29 18.10
CA ARG A 190 9.88 14.62 19.53
C ARG A 190 9.66 13.42 20.43
N ALA A 191 8.89 12.44 19.96
CA ALA A 191 8.62 11.23 20.71
C ALA A 191 9.79 10.24 20.64
N GLY A 192 10.44 10.16 19.48
CA GLY A 192 11.55 9.24 19.23
C GLY A 192 12.84 9.68 19.92
N MET A 193 13.13 10.98 20.00
CA MET A 193 14.32 11.50 20.70
C MET A 193 14.11 12.90 21.26
N SER A 194 14.76 13.19 22.38
CA SER A 194 14.96 14.58 22.81
C SER A 194 16.00 15.30 21.92
N PRO A 195 16.01 16.65 21.84
CA PRO A 195 16.99 17.39 21.06
C PRO A 195 18.46 17.15 21.45
N LYS A 196 18.74 16.85 22.74
CA LYS A 196 20.09 16.47 23.18
C LYS A 196 20.45 15.10 22.62
N MET A 197 19.51 14.15 22.69
CA MET A 197 19.73 12.80 22.22
C MET A 197 19.92 12.73 20.71
N ALA A 198 19.15 13.50 19.93
CA ALA A 198 19.34 13.64 18.49
C ALA A 198 20.76 14.11 18.13
N ARG A 199 21.31 15.10 18.86
CA ARG A 199 22.71 15.54 18.63
C ARG A 199 23.73 14.47 19.00
N LEU A 200 23.54 13.79 20.13
CA LEU A 200 24.43 12.73 20.59
C LEU A 200 24.46 11.53 19.63
N THR A 201 23.29 11.07 19.17
CA THR A 201 23.20 9.97 18.18
C THR A 201 23.75 10.38 16.82
N PHE A 202 23.49 11.61 16.36
CA PHE A 202 24.08 12.11 15.13
C PHE A 202 25.62 12.12 15.20
N GLU A 203 26.21 12.61 16.28
CA GLU A 203 27.66 12.60 16.47
C GLU A 203 28.20 11.17 16.54
N ALA A 204 27.49 10.25 17.20
CA ALA A 204 27.89 8.85 17.28
C ALA A 204 27.83 8.13 15.92
N VAL A 205 26.88 8.46 15.05
CA VAL A 205 26.88 7.99 13.65
C VAL A 205 28.19 8.38 12.96
N LEU A 206 28.63 9.64 13.11
CA LEU A 206 29.84 10.14 12.43
C LEU A 206 31.15 9.58 13.01
N THR A 207 31.16 9.23 14.29
CA THR A 207 32.41 8.97 15.04
C THR A 207 32.56 7.54 15.55
N GLN A 208 31.49 6.75 15.62
CA GLN A 208 31.49 5.41 16.23
C GLN A 208 30.98 4.31 15.30
N VAL A 209 30.59 4.64 14.06
CA VAL A 209 30.09 3.66 13.09
C VAL A 209 31.14 3.46 12.01
N ASP A 210 31.84 2.33 12.10
CA ASP A 210 32.68 1.80 11.03
C ASP A 210 32.71 0.27 11.13
N VAL A 211 32.23 -0.40 10.08
CA VAL A 211 32.25 -1.85 9.93
C VAL A 211 32.96 -2.29 8.66
N THR A 212 33.75 -1.42 8.03
CA THR A 212 34.40 -1.68 6.73
C THR A 212 35.17 -3.01 6.75
N ASP A 213 36.01 -3.21 7.76
CA ASP A 213 36.82 -4.44 7.90
C ASP A 213 36.02 -5.69 8.31
N VAL A 214 34.74 -5.52 8.65
CA VAL A 214 33.85 -6.61 9.08
C VAL A 214 33.16 -7.28 7.88
N LEU A 215 32.91 -6.55 6.80
CA LEU A 215 32.13 -7.04 5.66
C LEU A 215 32.62 -8.38 5.08
N PRO A 216 33.94 -8.62 4.89
CA PRO A 216 34.43 -9.91 4.39
C PRO A 216 34.10 -11.12 5.29
N ASN A 217 33.76 -10.87 6.56
CA ASN A 217 33.41 -11.89 7.54
C ASN A 217 31.89 -12.16 7.62
N VAL A 218 31.06 -11.40 6.91
CA VAL A 218 29.62 -11.68 6.79
C VAL A 218 29.44 -12.90 5.88
N ARG A 219 29.07 -14.05 6.45
CA ARG A 219 28.93 -15.34 5.72
C ARG A 219 27.49 -15.75 5.41
N VAL A 220 26.51 -15.03 5.92
CA VAL A 220 25.09 -15.35 5.71
C VAL A 220 24.60 -14.87 4.35
N PRO A 221 23.56 -15.48 3.74
CA PRO A 221 22.92 -14.96 2.54
C PRO A 221 22.55 -13.48 2.74
N THR A 222 22.91 -12.61 1.80
CA THR A 222 22.71 -11.17 1.96
C THR A 222 22.00 -10.55 0.76
N LEU A 223 20.98 -9.74 1.03
CA LEU A 223 20.28 -8.90 0.05
C LEU A 223 20.58 -7.44 0.35
N VAL A 224 21.07 -6.70 -0.63
CA VAL A 224 21.29 -5.26 -0.55
C VAL A 224 20.26 -4.58 -1.44
N LEU A 225 19.39 -3.77 -0.84
CA LEU A 225 18.36 -2.98 -1.49
C LEU A 225 18.74 -1.49 -1.39
N HIS A 226 18.58 -0.75 -2.48
CA HIS A 226 18.86 0.69 -2.48
C HIS A 226 18.02 1.42 -3.51
N ARG A 227 17.41 2.54 -3.15
CA ARG A 227 16.72 3.40 -4.13
C ARG A 227 17.71 4.35 -4.79
N ARG A 228 17.74 4.37 -6.12
CA ARG A 228 18.79 5.06 -6.91
C ARG A 228 18.97 6.54 -6.56
N ASP A 229 17.88 7.23 -6.23
CA ASP A 229 17.84 8.67 -6.04
C ASP A 229 17.52 9.08 -4.59
N GLU A 230 17.65 8.16 -3.62
CA GLU A 230 17.47 8.49 -2.21
C GLU A 230 18.67 9.25 -1.60
N ALA A 231 18.51 9.73 -0.37
CA ALA A 231 19.52 10.57 0.29
C ALA A 231 20.86 9.87 0.51
N ILE A 232 20.84 8.57 0.84
CA ILE A 232 22.06 7.78 1.03
C ILE A 232 22.67 7.47 -0.35
N PRO A 233 23.99 7.69 -0.55
CA PRO A 233 24.62 7.43 -1.84
C PRO A 233 24.51 5.95 -2.25
N VAL A 234 23.99 5.69 -3.46
CA VAL A 234 23.91 4.33 -4.04
C VAL A 234 25.28 3.66 -4.17
N GLU A 235 26.35 4.45 -4.24
CA GLU A 235 27.72 3.97 -4.23
C GLU A 235 28.01 3.09 -2.99
N PHE A 236 27.43 3.40 -1.83
CA PHE A 236 27.61 2.59 -0.62
C PHE A 236 26.95 1.21 -0.72
N ALA A 237 25.78 1.11 -1.34
CA ALA A 237 25.15 -0.20 -1.58
C ALA A 237 25.98 -1.08 -2.53
N ARG A 238 26.58 -0.46 -3.57
CA ARG A 238 27.48 -1.16 -4.51
C ARG A 238 28.76 -1.62 -3.81
N GLU A 239 29.33 -0.79 -2.95
CA GLU A 239 30.49 -1.12 -2.13
C GLU A 239 30.20 -2.30 -1.19
N ILE A 240 29.07 -2.26 -0.47
CA ILE A 240 28.64 -3.34 0.44
C ILE A 240 28.51 -4.65 -0.34
N ALA A 241 27.79 -4.62 -1.46
CA ALA A 241 27.57 -5.81 -2.29
C ALA A 241 28.86 -6.37 -2.90
N ALA A 242 29.86 -5.53 -3.17
CA ALA A 242 31.15 -5.97 -3.68
C ALA A 242 32.02 -6.64 -2.59
N GLN A 243 31.86 -6.25 -1.32
CA GLN A 243 32.69 -6.75 -0.21
C GLN A 243 32.08 -7.96 0.51
N ILE A 244 30.75 -8.12 0.51
CA ILE A 244 30.08 -9.29 1.09
C ILE A 244 29.95 -10.39 0.02
N PRO A 245 30.64 -11.55 0.15
CA PRO A 245 30.71 -12.55 -0.91
C PRO A 245 29.37 -13.15 -1.35
N SER A 246 28.38 -13.18 -0.45
CA SER A 246 27.04 -13.75 -0.65
C SER A 246 25.97 -12.70 -0.97
N ALA A 247 26.37 -11.46 -1.26
CA ALA A 247 25.43 -10.37 -1.47
C ALA A 247 24.82 -10.36 -2.88
N ARG A 248 23.50 -10.14 -2.93
CA ARG A 248 22.76 -9.76 -4.14
C ARG A 248 22.36 -8.29 -4.01
N LEU A 249 22.79 -7.44 -4.94
CA LEU A 249 22.34 -6.06 -5.03
C LEU A 249 21.07 -5.95 -5.89
N VAL A 250 20.08 -5.19 -5.42
CA VAL A 250 18.92 -4.76 -6.19
C VAL A 250 18.77 -3.25 -6.03
N GLU A 251 18.94 -2.52 -7.14
CA GLU A 251 18.67 -1.10 -7.21
C GLU A 251 17.21 -0.86 -7.63
N LEU A 252 16.50 -0.09 -6.81
CA LEU A 252 15.09 0.25 -6.98
C LEU A 252 14.94 1.69 -7.46
N ASP A 253 13.83 1.99 -8.12
CA ASP A 253 13.47 3.37 -8.44
C ASP A 253 12.85 4.05 -7.20
N GLY A 254 13.13 5.35 -7.02
CA GLY A 254 12.55 6.16 -5.95
C GLY A 254 13.55 7.12 -5.31
N VAL A 255 12.99 8.08 -4.55
CA VAL A 255 13.74 9.20 -3.94
C VAL A 255 13.67 9.20 -2.41
N ASP A 256 12.78 8.38 -1.82
CA ASP A 256 12.53 8.38 -0.38
C ASP A 256 13.44 7.40 0.34
N HIS A 257 14.10 7.87 1.40
CA HIS A 257 14.98 7.06 2.25
C HIS A 257 14.21 6.23 3.28
N LEU A 258 13.00 6.64 3.67
CA LEU A 258 12.18 5.83 4.56
C LEU A 258 11.57 4.66 3.75
N PRO A 259 11.81 3.39 4.16
CA PRO A 259 11.32 2.22 3.41
C PRO A 259 9.78 2.12 3.41
N ALA A 260 9.14 2.74 4.40
CA ALA A 260 7.70 2.82 4.56
C ALA A 260 7.04 4.00 3.80
N VAL A 261 7.74 4.61 2.85
CA VAL A 261 7.27 5.70 1.99
C VAL A 261 7.58 5.37 0.52
N GLY A 262 6.76 5.88 -0.40
CA GLY A 262 6.93 5.67 -1.84
C GLY A 262 6.45 4.28 -2.27
N ASP A 263 7.19 3.64 -3.16
CA ASP A 263 6.91 2.25 -3.56
C ASP A 263 7.41 1.27 -2.50
N ILE A 264 6.53 0.98 -1.54
CA ILE A 264 6.78 0.05 -0.43
C ILE A 264 6.85 -1.40 -0.95
N LYS A 265 6.07 -1.74 -1.98
CA LYS A 265 5.88 -3.12 -2.48
C LYS A 265 7.07 -3.64 -3.25
N SER A 266 7.87 -2.77 -3.89
CA SER A 266 9.14 -3.19 -4.47
C SER A 266 10.14 -3.64 -3.41
N ILE A 267 10.16 -2.98 -2.24
CA ILE A 267 11.00 -3.40 -1.11
C ILE A 267 10.45 -4.69 -0.50
N THR A 268 9.20 -4.70 -0.05
CA THR A 268 8.64 -5.84 0.69
C THR A 268 8.59 -7.10 -0.16
N GLY A 269 8.31 -6.98 -1.46
CA GLY A 269 8.32 -8.10 -2.39
C GLY A 269 9.71 -8.69 -2.66
N GLU A 270 10.78 -7.88 -2.74
CA GLU A 270 12.14 -8.42 -2.87
C GLU A 270 12.60 -9.14 -1.60
N VAL A 271 12.21 -8.62 -0.43
CA VAL A 271 12.50 -9.26 0.87
C VAL A 271 11.76 -10.58 1.00
N GLU A 272 10.46 -10.60 0.69
CA GLU A 272 9.65 -11.82 0.71
C GLU A 272 10.23 -12.88 -0.22
N GLN A 273 10.52 -12.52 -1.48
CA GLN A 273 11.11 -13.43 -2.45
C GLN A 273 12.45 -13.98 -1.97
N PHE A 274 13.28 -13.14 -1.36
CA PHE A 274 14.59 -13.53 -0.86
C PHE A 274 14.50 -14.48 0.35
N LEU A 275 13.57 -14.24 1.27
CA LEU A 275 13.44 -15.02 2.51
C LEU A 275 12.63 -16.31 2.32
N THR A 276 11.65 -16.31 1.42
CA THR A 276 10.69 -17.43 1.25
C THR A 276 10.84 -18.18 -0.07
N GLY A 277 11.59 -17.63 -1.03
CA GLY A 277 11.69 -18.13 -2.40
C GLY A 277 10.46 -17.83 -3.28
N HIS A 278 9.42 -17.18 -2.75
CA HIS A 278 8.17 -16.87 -3.45
C HIS A 278 7.84 -15.39 -3.30
N ARG A 279 7.15 -14.81 -4.29
CA ARG A 279 6.56 -13.47 -4.16
C ARG A 279 5.05 -13.65 -4.12
N HIS A 280 4.41 -13.31 -3.01
CA HIS A 280 2.96 -13.21 -3.00
C HIS A 280 2.60 -11.97 -3.83
N ALA A 281 1.93 -12.17 -4.96
CA ALA A 281 1.26 -11.06 -5.62
C ALA A 281 0.25 -10.49 -4.60
N PRO A 282 0.24 -9.16 -4.36
CA PRO A 282 -0.73 -8.59 -3.44
C PRO A 282 -2.13 -9.03 -3.89
N PRO A 283 -3.02 -9.45 -2.97
CA PRO A 283 -4.41 -9.67 -3.34
C PRO A 283 -4.90 -8.37 -3.98
N PRO A 284 -5.54 -8.41 -5.17
CA PRO A 284 -6.06 -7.19 -5.77
C PRO A 284 -7.00 -6.51 -4.78
N ASP A 285 -7.02 -5.16 -4.74
CA ASP A 285 -8.01 -4.39 -3.99
C ASP A 285 -9.39 -4.78 -4.50
N ARG A 286 -10.00 -5.75 -3.81
CA ARG A 286 -11.30 -6.30 -4.17
C ARG A 286 -12.35 -5.60 -3.34
N VAL A 287 -13.29 -4.99 -4.04
CA VAL A 287 -14.47 -4.37 -3.43
C VAL A 287 -15.70 -5.14 -3.89
N LEU A 288 -16.65 -5.35 -2.98
CA LEU A 288 -17.97 -5.83 -3.36
C LEU A 288 -18.74 -4.64 -3.97
N ALA A 289 -19.11 -4.75 -5.24
CA ALA A 289 -19.84 -3.69 -5.95
C ALA A 289 -20.97 -4.28 -6.80
N THR A 290 -22.01 -3.47 -7.04
CA THR A 290 -23.03 -3.78 -8.05
C THR A 290 -22.66 -3.08 -9.34
N VAL A 291 -22.45 -3.87 -10.40
CA VAL A 291 -22.01 -3.40 -11.69
C VAL A 291 -23.20 -3.33 -12.64
N LEU A 292 -23.41 -2.15 -13.23
CA LEU A 292 -24.42 -1.84 -14.24
C LEU A 292 -23.74 -1.73 -15.61
N PHE A 293 -24.26 -2.47 -16.58
CA PHE A 293 -24.01 -2.22 -18.00
C PHE A 293 -25.28 -1.71 -18.67
N THR A 294 -25.11 -0.75 -19.57
CA THR A 294 -26.12 -0.33 -20.55
C THR A 294 -25.56 -0.45 -21.96
N ASP A 295 -26.44 -0.55 -22.94
CA ASP A 295 -26.11 -0.65 -24.38
C ASP A 295 -27.29 -0.09 -25.18
N ILE A 296 -27.02 0.71 -26.22
CA ILE A 296 -28.10 1.29 -27.04
C ILE A 296 -28.57 0.24 -28.06
N VAL A 297 -29.88 0.01 -28.11
CA VAL A 297 -30.47 -0.96 -29.05
C VAL A 297 -30.43 -0.39 -30.47
N ASP A 298 -30.00 -1.23 -31.42
CA ASP A 298 -29.90 -0.90 -32.85
C ASP A 298 -29.03 0.34 -33.16
N SER A 299 -28.05 0.66 -32.32
CA SER A 299 -27.24 1.87 -32.43
C SER A 299 -26.58 2.06 -33.80
N THR A 300 -26.11 0.98 -34.43
CA THR A 300 -25.50 1.02 -35.77
C THR A 300 -26.51 1.41 -36.84
N ARG A 301 -27.75 0.92 -36.75
CA ARG A 301 -28.84 1.27 -37.69
C ARG A 301 -29.23 2.74 -37.50
N GLN A 302 -29.38 3.19 -36.25
CA GLN A 302 -29.72 4.57 -35.94
C GLN A 302 -28.63 5.56 -36.40
N ALA A 303 -27.36 5.22 -36.21
CA ALA A 303 -26.24 6.02 -36.69
C ALA A 303 -26.25 6.17 -38.23
N ALA A 304 -26.58 5.11 -38.96
CA ALA A 304 -26.69 5.14 -40.42
C ALA A 304 -27.87 5.98 -40.93
N GLU A 305 -29.02 5.95 -40.23
CA GLU A 305 -30.22 6.72 -40.59
C GLU A 305 -30.08 8.22 -40.27
N LEU A 306 -29.48 8.58 -39.14
CA LEU A 306 -29.35 9.96 -38.66
C LEU A 306 -28.09 10.68 -39.20
N GLY A 307 -27.11 9.91 -39.65
CA GLY A 307 -25.77 10.40 -39.99
C GLY A 307 -24.98 10.88 -38.77
N ASP A 308 -23.66 11.08 -38.94
CA ASP A 308 -22.71 11.33 -37.85
C ASP A 308 -23.05 12.52 -36.95
N ARG A 309 -23.70 13.55 -37.50
CA ARG A 309 -24.06 14.76 -36.74
C ARG A 309 -25.29 14.51 -35.87
N GLY A 310 -26.35 13.93 -36.43
CA GLY A 310 -27.57 13.61 -35.68
C GLY A 310 -27.29 12.55 -34.61
N TRP A 311 -26.48 11.54 -34.94
CA TRP A 311 -26.07 10.51 -33.98
C TRP A 311 -25.27 11.09 -32.81
N ARG A 312 -24.34 12.01 -33.06
CA ARG A 312 -23.60 12.71 -31.99
C ARG A 312 -24.51 13.50 -31.05
N GLU A 313 -25.57 14.11 -31.56
CA GLU A 313 -26.53 14.85 -30.73
C GLU A 313 -27.40 13.92 -29.88
N VAL A 314 -27.76 12.74 -30.40
CA VAL A 314 -28.43 11.69 -29.63
C VAL A 314 -27.51 11.15 -28.53
N LEU A 315 -26.25 10.81 -28.86
CA LEU A 315 -25.27 10.36 -27.87
C LEU A 315 -25.02 11.40 -26.77
N GLY A 316 -24.95 12.68 -27.11
CA GLY A 316 -24.81 13.75 -26.13
C GLY A 316 -25.94 13.79 -25.11
N ARG A 317 -27.19 13.68 -25.58
CA ARG A 317 -28.39 13.64 -24.72
C ARG A 317 -28.45 12.36 -23.88
N HIS A 318 -28.10 11.22 -24.48
CA HIS A 318 -27.98 9.94 -23.78
C HIS A 318 -26.96 10.02 -22.63
N ASP A 319 -25.78 10.57 -22.88
CA ASP A 319 -24.71 10.68 -21.88
C ASP A 319 -25.09 11.61 -20.74
N GLU A 320 -25.73 12.74 -21.05
CA GLU A 320 -26.22 13.70 -20.06
C GLU A 320 -27.29 13.07 -19.15
N LEU A 321 -28.31 12.45 -19.76
CA LEU A 321 -29.37 11.76 -19.02
C LEU A 321 -28.81 10.61 -18.18
N THR A 322 -27.84 9.86 -18.70
CA THR A 322 -27.21 8.76 -17.98
C THR A 322 -26.43 9.25 -16.77
N ARG A 323 -25.55 10.24 -16.95
CA ARG A 323 -24.74 10.79 -15.85
C ARG A 323 -25.61 11.45 -14.79
N HIS A 324 -26.66 12.17 -15.20
CA HIS A 324 -27.61 12.79 -14.28
C HIS A 324 -28.31 11.73 -13.42
N THR A 325 -28.90 10.71 -14.05
CA THR A 325 -29.61 9.64 -13.34
C THR A 325 -28.68 8.83 -12.44
N LEU A 326 -27.45 8.52 -12.89
CA LEU A 326 -26.43 7.89 -12.05
C LEU A 326 -26.16 8.74 -10.80
N GLY A 327 -26.01 10.06 -10.94
CA GLY A 327 -25.83 10.98 -9.82
C GLY A 327 -26.98 10.94 -8.81
N CYS A 328 -28.24 10.93 -9.28
CA CYS A 328 -29.42 10.86 -8.41
C CYS A 328 -29.46 9.58 -7.55
N PHE A 329 -28.93 8.47 -8.08
CA PHE A 329 -28.87 7.19 -7.38
C PHE A 329 -27.48 6.85 -6.82
N GLN A 330 -26.61 7.85 -6.65
CA GLN A 330 -25.25 7.68 -6.10
C GLN A 330 -24.40 6.63 -6.86
N GLY A 331 -24.65 6.47 -8.16
CA GLY A 331 -23.86 5.65 -9.06
C GLY A 331 -22.63 6.38 -9.55
N ARG A 332 -21.53 5.63 -9.75
CA ARG A 332 -20.30 6.14 -10.36
C ARG A 332 -20.18 5.59 -11.79
N ALA A 333 -20.16 6.49 -12.77
CA ALA A 333 -19.78 6.13 -14.13
C ALA A 333 -18.28 5.76 -14.16
N VAL A 334 -17.95 4.59 -14.72
CA VAL A 334 -16.57 4.12 -14.87
C VAL A 334 -16.05 4.52 -16.24
N LYS A 335 -16.70 4.05 -17.31
CA LYS A 335 -16.31 4.31 -18.71
C LYS A 335 -17.45 4.03 -19.67
N HIS A 336 -17.26 4.44 -20.92
CA HIS A 336 -18.09 4.02 -22.05
C HIS A 336 -17.73 2.61 -22.51
N THR A 337 -18.73 1.90 -23.05
CA THR A 337 -18.59 0.57 -23.64
C THR A 337 -19.14 0.59 -25.06
N GLY A 338 -18.53 1.41 -25.92
CA GLY A 338 -19.11 1.75 -27.22
C GLY A 338 -20.12 2.89 -27.04
N ASP A 339 -21.39 2.62 -27.34
CA ASP A 339 -22.50 3.57 -27.15
C ASP A 339 -23.18 3.45 -25.76
N GLY A 340 -22.82 2.44 -24.98
CA GLY A 340 -23.31 2.21 -23.62
C GLY A 340 -22.39 2.68 -22.50
N PHE A 341 -22.79 2.40 -21.26
CA PHE A 341 -22.05 2.73 -20.04
C PHE A 341 -21.71 1.50 -19.20
N LEU A 342 -20.53 1.56 -18.59
CA LEU A 342 -20.17 0.80 -17.39
C LEU A 342 -20.26 1.70 -16.16
N ALA A 343 -21.06 1.31 -15.17
CA ALA A 343 -21.20 2.03 -13.91
C ALA A 343 -21.17 1.09 -12.70
N THR A 344 -20.84 1.64 -11.53
CA THR A 344 -20.82 0.91 -10.25
C THR A 344 -21.66 1.58 -9.18
N PHE A 345 -22.21 0.76 -8.30
CA PHE A 345 -22.91 1.17 -7.11
C PHE A 345 -22.40 0.36 -5.91
N ASP A 346 -22.36 1.01 -4.76
CA ASP A 346 -22.11 0.43 -3.43
C ASP A 346 -23.35 -0.30 -2.86
N GLY A 347 -24.48 -0.31 -3.58
CA GLY A 347 -25.71 -1.00 -3.16
C GLY A 347 -26.62 -1.41 -4.32
N PRO A 348 -27.14 -2.65 -4.35
CA PRO A 348 -27.91 -3.18 -5.48
C PRO A 348 -29.27 -2.52 -5.66
N THR A 349 -29.95 -2.09 -4.59
CA THR A 349 -31.25 -1.39 -4.70
C THR A 349 -31.16 -0.10 -5.50
N ARG A 350 -30.11 0.70 -5.27
CA ARG A 350 -29.85 1.94 -6.02
C ARG A 350 -29.59 1.64 -7.49
N ALA A 351 -28.77 0.61 -7.75
CA ALA A 351 -28.43 0.20 -9.11
C ALA A 351 -29.66 -0.23 -9.91
N VAL A 352 -30.55 -1.04 -9.32
CA VAL A 352 -31.78 -1.49 -9.99
C VAL A 352 -32.71 -0.32 -10.27
N ARG A 353 -32.95 0.56 -9.29
CA ARG A 353 -33.80 1.75 -9.51
C ARG A 353 -33.24 2.67 -10.59
N CYS A 354 -31.93 2.91 -10.57
CA CYS A 354 -31.25 3.68 -11.61
C CYS A 354 -31.44 3.07 -13.00
N ALA A 355 -31.23 1.76 -13.13
CA ALA A 355 -31.35 1.06 -14.41
C ALA A 355 -32.79 1.11 -14.94
N THR A 356 -33.79 0.90 -14.08
CA THR A 356 -35.21 1.00 -14.43
C THR A 356 -35.56 2.42 -14.91
N THR A 357 -35.15 3.46 -14.17
CA THR A 357 -35.37 4.86 -14.58
C THR A 357 -34.70 5.20 -15.90
N LEU A 358 -33.49 4.68 -16.17
CA LEU A 358 -32.83 4.90 -17.46
C LEU A 358 -33.62 4.26 -18.61
N VAL A 359 -33.99 2.99 -18.47
CA VAL A 359 -34.77 2.25 -19.48
C VAL A 359 -36.11 2.95 -19.78
N GLU A 360 -36.77 3.51 -18.77
CA GLU A 360 -38.06 4.22 -18.95
C GLU A 360 -37.93 5.58 -19.63
N ARG A 361 -36.83 6.30 -19.39
CA ARG A 361 -36.64 7.68 -19.88
C ARG A 361 -35.95 7.77 -21.22
N MET A 362 -35.15 6.78 -21.61
CA MET A 362 -34.44 6.80 -22.90
C MET A 362 -35.35 6.96 -24.13
N PRO A 363 -36.58 6.39 -24.17
CA PRO A 363 -37.53 6.65 -25.25
C PRO A 363 -37.89 8.13 -25.45
N GLU A 364 -37.82 8.97 -24.40
CA GLU A 364 -38.09 10.42 -24.48
C GLU A 364 -37.10 11.14 -25.42
N ILE A 365 -35.89 10.61 -25.57
CA ILE A 365 -34.85 11.13 -26.48
C ILE A 365 -34.74 10.33 -27.78
N GLY A 366 -35.68 9.42 -28.03
CA GLY A 366 -35.82 8.68 -29.29
C GLY A 366 -34.98 7.42 -29.41
N ILE A 367 -34.43 6.89 -28.31
CA ILE A 367 -33.64 5.65 -28.31
C ILE A 367 -34.16 4.66 -27.27
N GLU A 368 -33.83 3.39 -27.46
CA GLU A 368 -34.03 2.36 -26.45
C GLU A 368 -32.66 1.88 -25.97
N ILE A 369 -32.57 1.57 -24.68
CA ILE A 369 -31.40 0.89 -24.12
C ILE A 369 -31.82 -0.46 -23.54
N ARG A 370 -30.83 -1.33 -23.41
CA ARG A 370 -30.93 -2.56 -22.63
C ARG A 370 -29.93 -2.52 -21.49
N SER A 371 -30.23 -3.21 -20.38
CA SER A 371 -29.39 -3.15 -19.19
C SER A 371 -29.22 -4.48 -18.48
N GLY A 372 -28.03 -4.68 -17.89
CA GLY A 372 -27.69 -5.84 -17.09
C GLY A 372 -26.99 -5.49 -15.79
N LEU A 373 -27.41 -6.15 -14.70
CA LEU A 373 -26.82 -5.95 -13.36
C LEU A 373 -26.40 -7.25 -12.68
N HIS A 374 -25.27 -7.17 -11.99
CA HIS A 374 -24.77 -8.19 -11.09
C HIS A 374 -23.99 -7.57 -9.93
N THR A 375 -24.05 -8.21 -8.76
CA THR A 375 -23.27 -7.84 -7.58
C THR A 375 -22.23 -8.90 -7.30
N GLY A 376 -20.97 -8.50 -7.20
CA GLY A 376 -19.86 -9.41 -6.93
C GLY A 376 -18.56 -8.67 -6.63
N GLU A 377 -17.52 -9.42 -6.28
CA GLU A 377 -16.18 -8.85 -6.06
C GLU A 377 -15.60 -8.33 -7.37
N CYS A 378 -15.14 -7.08 -7.33
CA CYS A 378 -14.50 -6.39 -8.43
C CYS A 378 -13.09 -5.97 -8.02
N GLU A 379 -12.12 -6.14 -8.92
CA GLU A 379 -10.77 -5.60 -8.75
C GLU A 379 -10.79 -4.11 -9.10
N VAL A 380 -10.31 -3.26 -8.21
CA VAL A 380 -10.17 -1.81 -8.46
C VAL A 380 -8.80 -1.55 -9.10
N ARG A 381 -8.79 -0.82 -10.23
CA ARG A 381 -7.55 -0.44 -10.94
C ARG A 381 -7.57 1.05 -11.26
N GLY A 382 -7.21 1.88 -10.29
CA GLY A 382 -7.36 3.33 -10.39
C GLY A 382 -8.83 3.70 -10.54
N ASP A 383 -9.17 4.39 -11.64
CA ASP A 383 -10.56 4.77 -11.95
C ASP A 383 -11.38 3.65 -12.60
N ASP A 384 -10.75 2.53 -13.00
CA ASP A 384 -11.39 1.40 -13.69
C ASP A 384 -11.72 0.24 -12.73
N ILE A 385 -12.54 -0.69 -13.21
CA ILE A 385 -12.87 -1.94 -12.50
C ILE A 385 -12.63 -3.16 -13.41
N GLY A 386 -12.21 -4.25 -12.79
CA GLY A 386 -12.04 -5.55 -13.43
C GLY A 386 -12.65 -6.69 -12.63
N GLY A 387 -12.54 -7.90 -13.17
CA GLY A 387 -12.97 -9.12 -12.50
C GLY A 387 -14.23 -9.74 -13.10
N ILE A 388 -14.56 -10.93 -12.60
CA ILE A 388 -15.63 -11.76 -13.17
C ILE A 388 -17.00 -11.08 -13.09
N ALA A 389 -17.25 -10.28 -12.05
CA ALA A 389 -18.51 -9.57 -11.87
C ALA A 389 -18.81 -8.58 -13.03
N VAL A 390 -17.77 -7.91 -13.54
CA VAL A 390 -17.88 -7.01 -14.70
C VAL A 390 -18.30 -7.79 -15.95
N HIS A 391 -17.68 -8.94 -16.18
CA HIS A 391 -18.02 -9.79 -17.32
C HIS A 391 -19.44 -10.38 -17.20
N ILE A 392 -19.86 -10.79 -16.00
CA ILE A 392 -21.22 -11.29 -15.76
C ILE A 392 -22.25 -10.20 -16.08
N SER A 393 -22.12 -8.98 -15.55
CA SER A 393 -23.06 -7.88 -15.84
C SER A 393 -23.15 -7.58 -17.32
N ALA A 394 -22.03 -7.53 -18.04
CA ALA A 394 -22.01 -7.30 -19.48
C ALA A 394 -22.76 -8.39 -20.27
N ARG A 395 -22.64 -9.66 -19.84
CA ARG A 395 -23.34 -10.79 -20.48
C ARG A 395 -24.82 -10.81 -20.16
N ILE A 396 -25.20 -10.39 -18.95
CA ILE A 396 -26.61 -10.20 -18.59
C ILE A 396 -27.23 -9.08 -19.43
N ALA A 397 -26.53 -7.95 -19.60
CA ALA A 397 -27.01 -6.84 -20.43
C ALA A 397 -27.24 -7.26 -21.88
N ALA A 398 -26.34 -8.08 -22.43
CA ALA A 398 -26.46 -8.58 -23.80
C ALA A 398 -27.66 -9.51 -24.04
N LEU A 399 -28.23 -10.10 -22.98
CA LEU A 399 -29.43 -10.94 -23.05
C LEU A 399 -30.73 -10.15 -22.90
N ALA A 400 -30.66 -8.90 -22.46
CA ALA A 400 -31.83 -8.03 -22.29
C ALA A 400 -32.34 -7.52 -23.65
N ASN A 401 -33.66 -7.43 -23.79
CA ASN A 401 -34.34 -6.80 -24.91
C ASN A 401 -34.28 -5.26 -24.81
N GLY A 402 -34.76 -4.57 -25.84
CA GLY A 402 -34.98 -3.12 -25.78
C GLY A 402 -35.93 -2.74 -24.66
N SER A 403 -35.56 -1.70 -23.93
CA SER A 403 -36.27 -1.23 -22.75
C SER A 403 -36.43 -2.29 -21.65
N GLU A 404 -35.40 -3.13 -21.47
CA GLU A 404 -35.39 -4.17 -20.46
C GLU A 404 -34.18 -4.07 -19.53
N VAL A 405 -34.43 -4.31 -18.24
CA VAL A 405 -33.40 -4.51 -17.22
C VAL A 405 -33.38 -5.98 -16.82
N LEU A 406 -32.23 -6.64 -16.97
CA LEU A 406 -31.99 -7.98 -16.43
C LEU A 406 -31.02 -7.94 -15.25
N VAL A 407 -31.27 -8.77 -14.25
CA VAL A 407 -30.42 -8.89 -13.06
C VAL A 407 -30.12 -10.35 -12.75
N SER A 408 -28.96 -10.60 -12.18
CA SER A 408 -28.62 -11.91 -11.61
C SER A 408 -29.45 -12.23 -10.35
N ARG A 409 -29.56 -13.51 -10.00
CA ARG A 409 -30.14 -13.97 -8.72
C ARG A 409 -29.54 -13.23 -7.51
N THR A 410 -28.22 -13.02 -7.48
CA THR A 410 -27.53 -12.34 -6.38
C THR A 410 -28.10 -10.94 -6.14
N VAL A 411 -28.35 -10.17 -7.20
CA VAL A 411 -28.97 -8.84 -7.09
C VAL A 411 -30.37 -8.97 -6.50
N LYS A 412 -31.20 -9.87 -7.05
CA LYS A 412 -32.58 -10.11 -6.59
C LYS A 412 -32.64 -10.51 -5.11
N ASP A 413 -31.70 -11.32 -4.63
CA ASP A 413 -31.66 -11.76 -3.23
C ASP A 413 -31.15 -10.65 -2.29
N LEU A 414 -30.19 -9.83 -2.73
CA LEU A 414 -29.65 -8.72 -1.93
C LEU A 414 -30.60 -7.52 -1.80
N VAL A 415 -31.58 -7.37 -2.70
CA VAL A 415 -32.58 -6.30 -2.64
C VAL A 415 -33.86 -6.72 -1.91
N ASN A 416 -33.87 -7.89 -1.25
CA ASN A 416 -35.03 -8.33 -0.48
C ASN A 416 -35.38 -7.31 0.62
N GLY A 417 -36.66 -6.96 0.74
CA GLY A 417 -37.14 -5.90 1.64
C GLY A 417 -37.06 -4.47 1.10
N SER A 418 -36.58 -4.26 -0.14
CA SER A 418 -36.52 -2.92 -0.77
C SER A 418 -37.79 -2.47 -1.49
N GLY A 419 -38.81 -3.34 -1.53
CA GLY A 419 -40.07 -3.13 -2.27
C GLY A 419 -40.01 -3.46 -3.77
N ILE A 420 -38.84 -3.82 -4.30
CA ILE A 420 -38.70 -4.20 -5.72
C ILE A 420 -39.14 -5.66 -5.90
N THR A 421 -40.10 -5.89 -6.79
CA THR A 421 -40.52 -7.24 -7.21
C THR A 421 -39.87 -7.65 -8.53
N PHE A 422 -39.75 -8.95 -8.77
CA PHE A 422 -39.05 -9.50 -9.93
C PHE A 422 -39.87 -10.59 -10.62
N ALA A 423 -39.90 -10.55 -11.96
CA ALA A 423 -40.33 -11.66 -12.80
C ALA A 423 -39.13 -12.53 -13.17
N ASP A 424 -39.34 -13.84 -13.15
CA ASP A 424 -38.33 -14.82 -13.56
C ASP A 424 -38.18 -14.82 -15.09
N ARG A 425 -36.94 -14.73 -15.57
CA ARG A 425 -36.58 -14.76 -17.01
C ARG A 425 -35.82 -16.02 -17.40
N GLY A 426 -35.84 -17.04 -16.56
CA GLY A 426 -35.29 -18.36 -16.85
C GLY A 426 -33.78 -18.47 -16.61
N THR A 427 -33.27 -19.64 -16.95
CA THR A 427 -31.87 -20.02 -16.81
C THR A 427 -31.12 -19.81 -18.12
N HIS A 428 -29.96 -19.17 -18.06
CA HIS A 428 -29.14 -18.84 -19.23
C HIS A 428 -27.69 -19.27 -19.02
N VAL A 429 -27.03 -19.72 -20.09
CA VAL A 429 -25.58 -19.96 -20.09
C VAL A 429 -24.87 -18.72 -20.62
N LEU A 430 -24.12 -18.05 -19.76
CA LEU A 430 -23.39 -16.84 -20.14
C LEU A 430 -22.09 -17.21 -20.88
N LYS A 431 -21.88 -16.65 -22.07
CA LYS A 431 -20.68 -16.94 -22.89
C LYS A 431 -19.39 -16.71 -22.10
N GLY A 432 -18.62 -17.79 -21.89
CA GLY A 432 -17.33 -17.78 -21.22
C GLY A 432 -17.38 -17.93 -19.69
N ILE A 433 -18.56 -18.19 -19.11
CA ILE A 433 -18.74 -18.41 -17.67
C ILE A 433 -19.36 -19.79 -17.47
N SER A 434 -18.66 -20.70 -16.78
CA SER A 434 -18.95 -22.14 -16.75
C SER A 434 -20.11 -22.56 -15.83
N ALA A 435 -21.19 -21.77 -15.74
CA ALA A 435 -22.35 -22.07 -14.91
C ALA A 435 -23.66 -21.61 -15.58
N GLU A 436 -24.76 -22.23 -15.17
CA GLU A 436 -26.12 -21.78 -15.48
C GLU A 436 -26.52 -20.63 -14.56
N TRP A 437 -27.10 -19.57 -15.13
CA TRP A 437 -27.49 -18.36 -14.42
C TRP A 437 -28.98 -18.10 -14.51
N GLN A 438 -29.66 -18.06 -13.37
CA GLN A 438 -31.04 -17.58 -13.32
C GLN A 438 -31.07 -16.06 -13.39
N LEU A 439 -31.82 -15.54 -14.36
CA LEU A 439 -32.00 -14.10 -14.56
C LEU A 439 -33.41 -13.67 -14.20
N TYR A 440 -33.52 -12.42 -13.77
CA TYR A 440 -34.77 -11.80 -13.35
C TYR A 440 -34.91 -10.42 -13.95
N ALA A 441 -36.14 -9.98 -14.19
CA ALA A 441 -36.45 -8.61 -14.57
C ALA A 441 -37.27 -7.95 -13.45
N PRO A 442 -36.95 -6.72 -13.01
CA PRO A 442 -37.80 -6.01 -12.07
C PRO A 442 -39.19 -5.76 -12.69
N VAL A 443 -40.25 -5.94 -11.90
CA VAL A 443 -41.65 -5.73 -12.28
C VAL A 443 -42.36 -4.92 -11.18
N GLY A 444 -43.28 -4.02 -11.54
CA GLY A 444 -44.19 -3.35 -10.59
C GLY A 444 -43.80 -1.91 -10.18
N GLU A 445 -44.84 -1.12 -9.85
CA GLU A 445 -44.97 0.34 -9.85
C GLU A 445 -43.99 1.13 -8.94
N HIS A 446 -43.50 2.27 -9.46
CA HIS A 446 -43.08 3.45 -8.67
C HIS A 446 -44.19 3.81 -7.64
N ASP A 447 -43.98 4.24 -6.39
CA ASP A 447 -43.03 5.27 -5.96
C ASP A 447 -43.02 5.55 -4.43
N PRO A 448 -41.90 6.02 -3.84
CA PRO A 448 -41.97 7.16 -2.90
C PRO A 448 -41.09 8.38 -3.31
N ALA A 449 -40.39 8.31 -4.43
CA ALA A 449 -39.50 9.32 -5.00
C ALA A 449 -40.14 10.36 -5.95
N GLN A 450 -41.46 10.33 -6.21
CA GLN A 450 -42.18 11.42 -6.92
C GLN A 450 -42.02 12.77 -6.21
N ALA A 451 -41.61 12.77 -4.95
CA ALA A 451 -41.28 13.99 -4.20
C ALA A 451 -39.95 14.65 -4.58
N VAL A 452 -39.07 14.02 -5.37
CA VAL A 452 -37.73 14.57 -5.69
C VAL A 452 -37.70 15.32 -7.03
N PHE A 453 -38.62 15.04 -7.95
CA PHE A 453 -38.64 15.68 -9.28
C PHE A 453 -39.73 16.75 -9.48
N ASP A 454 -40.70 16.89 -8.58
CA ASP A 454 -41.72 17.96 -8.61
C ASP A 454 -41.34 19.24 -7.84
N ARG A 455 -40.05 19.41 -7.50
CA ARG A 455 -39.51 20.69 -7.00
C ARG A 455 -38.24 21.06 -7.75
N ASN A 456 -38.42 21.59 -8.96
CA ASN A 456 -37.75 22.81 -9.47
C ASN A 456 -38.32 23.20 -10.82
#